data_AF-A0A6M8W1H1-F1
#
_entry.id   AF-A0A6M8W1H1-F1
#
_cell.length_a   1.000
_cell.length_b   1.000
_cell.length_c   1.000
_cell.angle_alpha   90.00
_cell.angle_beta   90.00
_cell.angle_gamma   90.00
#
_symmetry.space_group_name_H-M   'P 1'
#
loop_
_entity.id
_entity.type
_entity.pdbx_description
1 polymer ?
#
loop_
_entity_poly.entity_id
_entity_poly.type
_entity_poly.pdbx_seq_one_letter_code
_entity_poly.pdbx_strand_id
1 'polypeptide(L)'
;MRLLAFILIWVSLGVGAVSATTAYMWKFPESGGADHFLLGTEADGTKSYAVLSGVAGIDADEAPIVQPDTALTPEIVAQLPTESTQPVQRVKVKTFKFSRWTHLPHFAIACVGLLAGAMLTRLSAARAIKLAEASAETDDAMSPENAVLQLRTVVAGLLEDAPAEPDNRRACALITDRLGEAISDFVPPITEQRERLVARMGLGSYASLMDVFASAERAMNRAWSAAADQAYDEAIESLERAAERLPVVEDKLSGRAPSLLPLG
;
A
#
# COMPACT_ATOMS: atom_id res chain seq x y z
N MET A 1 -0.06 21.63 3.35
CA MET A 1 -1.11 20.59 3.22
C MET A 1 -0.70 19.23 3.74
N ARG A 2 0.51 18.70 3.45
CA ARG A 2 0.97 17.40 3.99
C ARG A 2 0.90 17.32 5.52
N LEU A 3 1.38 18.36 6.21
CA LEU A 3 1.33 18.44 7.68
C LEU A 3 -0.10 18.34 8.24
N LEU A 4 -1.07 19.01 7.62
CA LEU A 4 -2.48 18.94 8.02
C LEU A 4 -3.06 17.53 7.82
N ALA A 5 -2.73 16.86 6.71
CA ALA A 5 -3.17 15.49 6.46
C ALA A 5 -2.57 14.51 7.49
N PHE A 6 -1.29 14.68 7.85
CA PHE A 6 -0.66 13.89 8.91
C PHE A 6 -1.30 14.11 10.28
N ILE A 7 -1.55 15.36 10.67
CA ILE A 7 -2.24 15.68 11.93
C ILE A 7 -3.63 15.04 11.95
N LEU A 8 -4.39 15.14 10.86
CA LEU A 8 -5.71 14.53 10.75
C LEU A 8 -5.65 13.01 10.94
N ILE A 9 -4.68 12.34 10.32
CA ILE A 9 -4.46 10.89 10.48
C ILE A 9 -4.15 10.54 11.94
N TRP A 10 -3.22 11.25 12.57
CA TRP A 10 -2.82 10.98 13.96
C TRP A 10 -3.95 11.19 14.95
N VAL A 11 -4.69 12.30 14.83
CA VAL A 11 -5.86 12.58 15.69
C VAL A 11 -6.93 11.51 15.49
N SER A 12 -7.23 11.16 14.24
CA SER A 12 -8.21 10.13 13.92
C SER A 12 -7.79 8.77 14.48
N LEU A 13 -6.50 8.41 14.36
CA LEU A 13 -5.96 7.18 14.93
C LEU A 13 -6.10 7.15 16.46
N GLY A 14 -5.75 8.23 17.15
CA GLY A 14 -5.86 8.33 18.60
C GLY A 14 -7.32 8.19 19.07
N VAL A 15 -8.24 8.94 18.46
CA VAL A 15 -9.68 8.87 18.78
C VAL A 15 -10.26 7.49 18.48
N GLY A 16 -9.89 6.90 17.33
CA GLY A 16 -10.32 5.56 16.94
C GLY A 16 -9.83 4.49 17.92
N ALA A 17 -8.55 4.54 18.32
CA ALA A 17 -7.97 3.60 19.27
C ALA A 17 -8.66 3.68 20.64
N VAL A 18 -8.84 4.90 21.19
CA VAL A 18 -9.55 5.09 22.47
C VAL A 18 -11.01 4.63 22.37
N SER A 19 -11.68 4.89 21.25
CA SER A 19 -13.06 4.42 21.05
C SER A 19 -13.11 2.89 20.98
N ALA A 20 -12.16 2.24 20.33
CA ALA A 20 -12.10 0.79 20.17
C ALA A 20 -11.93 0.05 21.51
N THR A 21 -11.16 0.59 22.47
CA THR A 21 -11.00 -0.05 23.79
C THR A 21 -12.31 -0.12 24.59
N THR A 22 -13.32 0.69 24.21
CA THR A 22 -14.64 0.72 24.84
C THR A 22 -15.67 -0.21 24.19
N ALA A 23 -15.29 -0.97 23.17
CA ALA A 23 -16.22 -1.84 22.42
C ALA A 23 -16.98 -2.84 23.32
N TYR A 24 -16.36 -3.27 24.42
CA TYR A 24 -16.91 -4.21 25.39
C TYR A 24 -17.47 -3.54 26.65
N MET A 25 -17.51 -2.21 26.68
CA MET A 25 -18.02 -1.44 27.82
C MET A 25 -19.44 -0.97 27.53
N TRP A 26 -20.42 -1.61 28.14
CA TRP A 26 -21.83 -1.24 27.96
C TRP A 26 -22.25 -0.26 29.06
N LYS A 27 -23.03 0.77 28.67
CA LYS A 27 -23.61 1.71 29.65
C LYS A 27 -24.66 0.96 30.47
N PHE A 28 -24.58 1.09 31.79
CA PHE A 28 -25.61 0.56 32.66
C PHE A 28 -26.88 1.45 32.55
N PRO A 29 -28.06 0.88 32.29
CA PRO A 29 -29.27 1.67 32.11
C PRO A 29 -29.72 2.29 33.44
N GLU A 30 -30.04 3.58 33.42
CA GLU A 30 -30.56 4.30 34.60
C GLU A 30 -31.90 3.74 35.10
N SER A 31 -32.67 3.11 34.20
CA SER A 31 -33.93 2.45 34.54
C SER A 31 -33.78 1.08 35.20
N GLY A 32 -32.56 0.53 35.31
CA GLY A 32 -32.32 -0.82 35.84
C GLY A 32 -32.91 -1.96 35.00
N GLY A 33 -33.36 -1.69 33.77
CA GLY A 33 -33.99 -2.69 32.91
C GLY A 33 -32.99 -3.71 32.35
N ALA A 34 -33.09 -4.97 32.78
CA ALA A 34 -32.21 -6.05 32.33
C ALA A 34 -32.35 -6.42 30.85
N ASP A 35 -33.44 -6.02 30.20
CA ASP A 35 -33.60 -6.17 28.75
C ASP A 35 -32.50 -5.44 27.95
N HIS A 36 -31.81 -4.45 28.56
CA HIS A 36 -30.65 -3.83 27.95
C HIS A 36 -29.52 -4.85 27.67
N PHE A 37 -29.39 -5.85 28.54
CA PHE A 37 -28.36 -6.89 28.50
C PHE A 37 -28.80 -8.18 27.80
N LEU A 38 -30.04 -8.24 27.28
CA LEU A 38 -30.56 -9.39 26.56
C LEU A 38 -29.82 -9.58 25.21
N LEU A 39 -29.24 -10.76 25.03
CA LEU A 39 -28.57 -11.16 23.79
C LEU A 39 -29.55 -11.76 22.78
N GLY A 40 -30.50 -12.57 23.24
CA GLY A 40 -31.57 -13.14 22.44
C GLY A 40 -32.47 -14.05 23.27
N THR A 41 -33.44 -14.67 22.62
CA THR A 41 -34.31 -15.70 23.22
C THR A 41 -34.18 -16.97 22.40
N GLU A 42 -33.88 -18.08 23.06
CA GLU A 42 -33.74 -19.40 22.46
C GLU A 42 -35.12 -19.99 22.10
N ALA A 43 -35.14 -21.07 21.32
CA ALA A 43 -36.37 -21.66 20.79
C ALA A 43 -37.30 -22.24 21.88
N ASP A 44 -36.74 -22.59 23.04
CA ASP A 44 -37.44 -23.05 24.24
C ASP A 44 -37.99 -21.89 25.10
N GLY A 45 -37.74 -20.64 24.70
CA GLY A 45 -38.12 -19.44 25.45
C GLY A 45 -37.05 -18.96 26.45
N THR A 46 -35.92 -19.66 26.59
CA THR A 46 -34.83 -19.28 27.49
C THR A 46 -34.18 -17.99 27.01
N LYS A 47 -34.11 -16.98 27.90
CA LYS A 47 -33.47 -15.70 27.60
C LYS A 47 -31.97 -15.79 27.87
N SER A 48 -31.15 -15.39 26.90
CA SER A 48 -29.69 -15.32 27.05
C SER A 48 -29.26 -13.90 27.35
N TYR A 49 -28.45 -13.70 28.39
CA TYR A 49 -27.98 -12.38 28.83
C TYR A 49 -26.48 -12.21 28.63
N ALA A 50 -26.03 -10.96 28.55
CA ALA A 50 -24.63 -10.64 28.46
C ALA A 50 -23.88 -11.11 29.72
N VAL A 51 -22.72 -11.74 29.51
CA VAL A 51 -21.86 -12.23 30.59
C VAL A 51 -20.76 -11.20 30.87
N LEU A 52 -20.51 -10.94 32.15
CA LEU A 52 -19.46 -10.05 32.59
C LEU A 52 -18.06 -10.60 32.25
N SER A 53 -17.19 -9.71 31.77
CA SER A 53 -15.77 -9.99 31.55
C SER A 53 -14.89 -9.55 32.73
N GLY A 54 -15.45 -8.86 33.71
CA GLY A 54 -14.76 -8.35 34.89
C GLY A 54 -15.75 -8.10 36.03
N VAL A 55 -15.26 -7.69 37.19
CA VAL A 55 -16.09 -7.37 38.35
C VAL A 55 -17.04 -6.20 38.07
N ALA A 56 -18.21 -6.19 38.70
CA ALA A 56 -19.17 -5.08 38.64
C ALA A 56 -19.71 -4.74 40.03
N GLY A 57 -19.68 -3.46 40.38
CA GLY A 57 -20.08 -2.95 41.70
C GLY A 57 -19.04 -3.24 42.80
N ILE A 58 -19.01 -2.38 43.81
CA ILE A 58 -18.25 -2.58 45.05
C ILE A 58 -19.15 -2.26 46.23
N ASP A 59 -19.14 -3.13 47.24
CA ASP A 59 -19.90 -2.93 48.47
C ASP A 59 -19.18 -1.95 49.43
N ALA A 60 -19.65 -1.86 50.67
CA ALA A 60 -19.07 -0.97 51.68
C ALA A 60 -17.70 -1.44 52.19
N ASP A 61 -17.40 -2.72 52.05
CA ASP A 61 -16.14 -3.36 52.46
C ASP A 61 -15.14 -3.45 51.29
N GLU A 62 -15.40 -2.72 50.20
CA GLU A 62 -14.64 -2.75 48.94
C GLU A 62 -14.62 -4.12 48.24
N ALA A 63 -15.49 -5.06 48.62
CA ALA A 63 -15.60 -6.35 47.97
C ALA A 63 -16.45 -6.25 46.68
N PRO A 64 -16.09 -7.01 45.63
CA PRO A 64 -16.85 -7.01 44.38
C PRO A 64 -18.21 -7.69 44.56
N ILE A 65 -19.28 -6.99 44.19
CA ILE A 65 -20.66 -7.49 44.33
C ILE A 65 -20.93 -8.61 43.32
N VAL A 66 -20.52 -8.40 42.07
CA VAL A 66 -20.69 -9.39 41.00
C VAL A 66 -19.33 -9.79 40.44
N GLN A 67 -19.06 -11.09 40.46
CA GLN A 67 -17.82 -11.68 39.96
C GLN A 67 -17.82 -11.76 38.42
N PRO A 68 -16.63 -11.83 37.79
CA PRO A 68 -16.51 -12.15 36.37
C PRO A 68 -17.25 -13.45 36.03
N ASP A 69 -17.62 -13.63 34.76
CA ASP A 69 -18.32 -14.82 34.26
C ASP A 69 -19.77 -14.98 34.74
N THR A 70 -20.29 -14.00 35.48
CA THR A 70 -21.70 -13.94 35.87
C THR A 70 -22.55 -13.34 34.74
N ALA A 71 -23.69 -13.96 34.44
CA ALA A 71 -24.67 -13.42 33.50
C ALA A 71 -25.45 -12.27 34.13
N LEU A 72 -25.65 -11.17 33.38
CA LEU A 72 -26.41 -10.00 33.82
C LEU A 72 -27.92 -10.24 33.71
N THR A 73 -28.45 -11.16 34.53
CA THR A 73 -29.88 -11.47 34.62
C THR A 73 -30.65 -10.34 35.34
N PRO A 74 -32.00 -10.32 35.27
CA PRO A 74 -32.82 -9.32 35.96
C PRO A 74 -32.52 -9.16 37.45
N GLU A 75 -32.23 -10.26 38.14
CA GLU A 75 -31.92 -10.27 39.56
C GLU A 75 -30.59 -9.56 39.85
N ILE A 76 -29.55 -9.89 39.08
CA ILE A 76 -28.21 -9.28 39.22
C ILE A 76 -28.24 -7.79 38.88
N VAL A 77 -28.96 -7.42 37.81
CA VAL A 77 -29.10 -6.01 37.40
C VAL A 77 -29.88 -5.19 38.44
N ALA A 78 -30.84 -5.80 39.15
CA ALA A 78 -31.57 -5.13 40.22
C ALA A 78 -30.75 -4.97 41.51
N GLN A 79 -29.81 -5.87 41.79
CA GLN A 79 -28.91 -5.80 42.96
C GLN A 79 -27.88 -4.68 42.86
N LEU A 80 -27.28 -4.49 41.67
CA LEU A 80 -26.16 -3.56 41.46
C LEU A 80 -26.43 -2.11 41.92
N PRO A 81 -27.60 -1.50 41.66
CA PRO A 81 -27.89 -0.14 42.15
C PRO A 81 -28.15 -0.05 43.66
N THR A 82 -28.59 -1.13 44.29
CA THR A 82 -29.00 -1.14 45.71
C THR A 82 -27.83 -1.44 46.63
N GLU A 83 -26.96 -2.37 46.23
CA GLU A 83 -25.87 -2.87 47.08
C GLU A 83 -24.54 -2.16 46.82
N SER A 84 -24.38 -1.51 45.66
CA SER A 84 -23.15 -0.80 45.31
C SER A 84 -23.04 0.54 46.02
N THR A 85 -21.92 0.75 46.71
CA THR A 85 -21.57 2.01 47.36
C THR A 85 -21.41 3.16 46.36
N GLN A 86 -21.03 2.83 45.12
CA GLN A 86 -20.93 3.79 44.02
C GLN A 86 -21.87 3.41 42.87
N PRO A 87 -22.48 4.39 42.18
CA PRO A 87 -23.36 4.11 41.06
C PRO A 87 -22.59 3.43 39.92
N VAL A 88 -22.99 2.20 39.60
CA VAL A 88 -22.40 1.44 38.48
C VAL A 88 -22.85 2.07 37.17
N GLN A 89 -21.97 2.82 36.51
CA GLN A 89 -22.31 3.51 35.26
C GLN A 89 -22.07 2.65 34.01
N ARG A 90 -21.08 1.75 34.07
CA ARG A 90 -20.67 0.91 32.94
C ARG A 90 -20.22 -0.45 33.43
N VAL A 91 -20.47 -1.46 32.60
CA VAL A 91 -20.04 -2.83 32.85
C VAL A 91 -19.27 -3.38 31.65
N LYS A 92 -18.23 -4.18 31.92
CA LYS A 92 -17.44 -4.84 30.87
C LYS A 92 -18.03 -6.21 30.58
N VAL A 93 -18.44 -6.46 29.34
CA VAL A 93 -19.07 -7.72 28.91
C VAL A 93 -18.18 -8.51 27.95
N LYS A 94 -18.35 -9.83 27.90
CA LYS A 94 -17.61 -10.70 26.96
C LYS A 94 -18.12 -10.62 25.52
N THR A 95 -19.41 -10.32 25.35
CA THR A 95 -20.06 -10.35 24.04
C THR A 95 -20.08 -8.96 23.42
N PHE A 96 -19.67 -8.86 22.16
CA PHE A 96 -19.73 -7.61 21.42
C PHE A 96 -21.06 -7.45 20.67
N LYS A 97 -21.65 -6.25 20.73
CA LYS A 97 -22.79 -5.84 19.89
C LYS A 97 -22.63 -4.40 19.42
N PHE A 98 -22.61 -4.20 18.10
CA PHE A 98 -22.49 -2.86 17.49
C PHE A 98 -23.53 -1.85 17.98
N SER A 99 -24.79 -2.27 18.13
CA SER A 99 -25.89 -1.40 18.57
C SER A 99 -25.74 -0.91 20.02
N ARG A 100 -24.89 -1.55 20.83
CA ARG A 100 -24.64 -1.20 22.23
C ARG A 100 -23.32 -0.44 22.42
N TRP A 101 -22.53 -0.29 21.36
CA TRP A 101 -21.26 0.40 21.45
C TRP A 101 -21.45 1.92 21.47
N THR A 102 -21.41 2.50 22.67
CA THR A 102 -21.66 3.94 22.90
C THR A 102 -20.75 4.85 22.07
N HIS A 103 -19.51 4.44 21.83
CA HIS A 103 -18.51 5.26 21.14
C HIS A 103 -18.40 4.94 19.64
N LEU A 104 -19.34 4.17 19.09
CA LEU A 104 -19.41 3.87 17.66
C LEU A 104 -19.37 5.14 16.78
N PRO A 105 -20.09 6.24 17.09
CA PRO A 105 -20.03 7.45 16.25
C PRO A 105 -18.63 8.07 16.20
N HIS A 106 -17.93 8.13 17.33
CA HIS A 106 -16.56 8.65 17.40
C HIS A 106 -15.60 7.77 16.60
N PHE A 107 -15.73 6.45 16.71
CA PHE A 107 -14.95 5.51 15.92
C PHE A 107 -15.23 5.67 14.42
N ALA A 108 -16.50 5.81 14.02
CA ALA A 108 -16.87 6.01 12.61
C ALA A 108 -16.27 7.33 12.05
N ILE A 109 -16.33 8.43 12.80
CA ILE A 109 -15.72 9.70 12.42
C ILE A 109 -14.20 9.54 12.28
N ALA A 110 -13.54 8.81 13.19
CA ALA A 110 -12.12 8.51 13.08
C ALA A 110 -11.79 7.70 11.81
N CYS A 111 -12.59 6.68 11.46
CA CYS A 111 -12.42 5.95 10.20
C CYS A 111 -12.53 6.87 8.97
N VAL A 112 -13.53 7.75 8.95
CA VAL A 112 -13.70 8.74 7.88
C VAL A 112 -12.51 9.70 7.82
N GLY A 113 -12.03 10.18 8.96
CA GLY A 113 -10.86 11.06 9.05
C GLY A 113 -9.58 10.41 8.54
N LEU A 114 -9.35 9.12 8.84
CA LEU A 114 -8.24 8.34 8.30
C LEU A 114 -8.32 8.22 6.77
N LEU A 115 -9.49 7.87 6.23
CA LEU A 115 -9.71 7.76 4.79
C LEU A 115 -9.53 9.10 4.09
N ALA A 116 -10.08 10.19 4.64
CA ALA A 116 -9.93 11.53 4.12
C ALA A 116 -8.47 11.99 4.15
N GLY A 117 -7.75 11.75 5.25
CA GLY A 117 -6.32 12.03 5.37
C GLY A 117 -5.50 11.29 4.32
N ALA A 118 -5.73 9.99 4.15
CA ALA A 118 -5.08 9.19 3.11
C ALA A 118 -5.38 9.72 1.70
N MET A 119 -6.63 10.09 1.41
CA MET A 119 -7.03 10.66 0.13
C MET A 119 -6.34 12.02 -0.12
N LEU A 120 -6.26 12.89 0.88
CA LEU A 120 -5.56 14.17 0.78
C LEU A 120 -4.07 14.00 0.52
N THR A 121 -3.41 13.02 1.15
CA THR A 121 -1.99 12.74 0.87
C THR A 121 -1.78 12.31 -0.58
N ARG A 122 -2.62 11.40 -1.09
CA ARG A 122 -2.61 10.97 -2.50
C ARG A 122 -2.84 12.13 -3.47
N LEU A 123 -3.85 12.96 -3.22
CA LEU A 123 -4.14 14.13 -4.06
C LEU A 123 -3.01 15.16 -4.02
N SER A 124 -2.39 15.38 -2.87
CA SER A 124 -1.26 16.31 -2.75
C SER A 124 -0.02 15.81 -3.49
N ALA A 125 0.23 14.49 -3.49
CA ALA A 125 1.28 13.88 -4.28
C ALA A 125 0.99 14.04 -5.78
N ALA A 126 -0.23 13.71 -6.22
CA ALA A 126 -0.65 13.87 -7.61
C ALA A 126 -0.54 15.32 -8.11
N ARG A 127 -0.87 16.32 -7.27
CA ARG A 127 -0.70 17.74 -7.60
C ARG A 127 0.76 18.16 -7.68
N ALA A 128 1.61 17.66 -6.77
CA ALA A 128 3.05 17.92 -6.83
C ALA A 128 3.68 17.35 -8.11
N ILE A 129 3.21 16.18 -8.57
CA ILE A 129 3.59 15.61 -9.87
C ILE A 129 3.18 16.55 -10.98
N LYS A 130 1.90 16.94 -11.08
CA LYS A 130 1.43 17.83 -12.15
C LYS A 130 2.20 19.16 -12.20
N LEU A 131 2.56 19.70 -11.03
CA LEU A 131 3.36 20.92 -10.96
C LEU A 131 4.80 20.67 -11.45
N ALA A 132 5.41 19.55 -11.06
CA ALA A 132 6.73 19.15 -11.55
C ALA A 132 6.71 18.83 -13.05
N GLU A 133 5.64 18.25 -13.58
CA GLU A 133 5.45 18.00 -15.01
C GLU A 133 5.33 19.31 -15.78
N ALA A 134 4.56 20.27 -15.30
CA ALA A 134 4.46 21.60 -15.91
C ALA A 134 5.79 22.38 -15.90
N SER A 135 6.61 22.18 -14.86
CA SER A 135 7.97 22.74 -14.79
C SER A 135 9.00 21.97 -15.61
N ALA A 136 8.81 20.67 -15.82
CA ALA A 136 9.66 19.86 -16.69
C ALA A 136 9.32 20.03 -18.17
N GLU A 137 8.10 20.43 -18.52
CA GLU A 137 7.73 20.80 -19.90
C GLU A 137 8.46 22.08 -20.38
N THR A 138 9.09 22.80 -19.45
CA THR A 138 9.97 23.95 -19.72
C THR A 138 11.46 23.59 -19.75
N ASP A 139 11.82 22.36 -19.37
CA ASP A 139 13.19 21.85 -19.35
C ASP A 139 13.33 20.84 -20.50
N ASP A 140 14.33 21.00 -21.37
CA ASP A 140 14.54 20.17 -22.59
C ASP A 140 15.00 18.72 -22.24
N ALA A 141 14.64 18.24 -21.06
CA ALA A 141 15.06 16.97 -20.50
C ALA A 141 14.33 15.80 -21.17
N MET A 142 15.11 14.83 -21.66
CA MET A 142 14.59 13.62 -22.29
C MET A 142 13.60 12.87 -21.38
N SER A 143 12.43 12.53 -21.92
CA SER A 143 11.47 11.70 -21.18
C SER A 143 11.95 10.25 -21.11
N PRO A 144 11.63 9.50 -20.03
CA PRO A 144 11.95 8.07 -19.93
C PRO A 144 11.36 7.26 -21.10
N GLU A 145 10.20 7.66 -21.61
CA GLU A 145 9.55 7.01 -22.76
C GLU A 145 10.39 7.15 -24.02
N ASN A 146 10.86 8.37 -24.30
CA ASN A 146 11.70 8.62 -25.45
C ASN A 146 13.04 7.92 -25.30
N ALA A 147 13.62 7.92 -24.10
CA ALA A 147 14.87 7.23 -23.82
C ALA A 147 14.79 5.71 -24.09
N VAL A 148 13.73 5.03 -23.62
CA VAL A 148 13.51 3.60 -23.91
C VAL A 148 13.29 3.36 -25.40
N LEU A 149 12.53 4.24 -26.08
CA LEU A 149 12.32 4.14 -27.52
C LEU A 149 13.62 4.27 -28.32
N GLN A 150 14.50 5.20 -27.92
CA GLN A 150 15.81 5.38 -28.56
C GLN A 150 16.72 4.18 -28.31
N LEU A 151 16.79 3.65 -27.07
CA LEU A 151 17.51 2.41 -26.78
C LEU A 151 17.04 1.25 -27.66
N ARG A 152 15.72 1.07 -27.78
CA ARG A 152 15.14 0.02 -28.63
C ARG A 152 15.54 0.20 -30.09
N THR A 153 15.53 1.44 -30.59
CA THR A 153 15.90 1.77 -31.96
C THR A 153 17.37 1.45 -32.23
N VAL A 154 18.27 1.83 -31.31
CA VAL A 154 19.70 1.53 -31.43
C VAL A 154 19.96 0.03 -31.38
N VAL A 155 19.37 -0.69 -30.42
CA VAL A 155 19.55 -2.14 -30.28
C VAL A 155 19.01 -2.88 -31.51
N ALA A 156 17.84 -2.51 -32.02
CA ALA A 156 17.29 -3.12 -33.22
C ALA A 156 18.17 -2.84 -34.46
N GLY A 157 18.68 -1.61 -34.61
CA GLY A 157 19.59 -1.26 -35.69
C GLY A 157 20.92 -2.03 -35.60
N LEU A 158 21.46 -2.24 -34.40
CA LEU A 158 22.66 -3.04 -34.21
C LEU A 158 22.46 -4.52 -34.55
N LEU A 159 21.28 -5.09 -34.28
CA LEU A 159 20.95 -6.47 -34.69
C LEU A 159 20.82 -6.64 -36.20
N GLU A 160 20.54 -5.56 -36.95
CA GLU A 160 20.51 -5.58 -38.41
C GLU A 160 21.91 -5.31 -39.01
N ASP A 161 22.61 -4.30 -38.50
CA ASP A 161 23.87 -3.83 -39.06
C ASP A 161 25.06 -4.73 -38.72
N ALA A 162 25.13 -5.27 -37.49
CA ALA A 162 26.31 -6.03 -37.06
C ALA A 162 26.48 -7.37 -37.81
N PRO A 163 25.42 -8.13 -38.13
CA PRO A 163 25.53 -9.32 -38.98
C PRO A 163 25.81 -9.02 -40.47
N ALA A 164 25.51 -7.80 -40.93
CA ALA A 164 25.78 -7.37 -42.30
C ALA A 164 27.25 -6.97 -42.52
N GLU A 165 27.98 -6.66 -41.44
CA GLU A 165 29.41 -6.36 -41.49
C GLU A 165 30.24 -7.65 -41.62
N PRO A 166 30.98 -7.84 -42.74
CA PRO A 166 31.71 -9.09 -42.99
C PRO A 166 32.92 -9.32 -42.07
N ASP A 167 33.41 -8.29 -41.39
CA ASP A 167 34.53 -8.39 -40.44
C ASP A 167 34.02 -8.32 -39.00
N ASN A 168 34.10 -9.43 -38.28
CA ASN A 168 33.69 -9.52 -36.87
C ASN A 168 34.34 -8.45 -35.99
N ARG A 169 35.59 -8.03 -36.27
CA ARG A 169 36.24 -6.98 -35.50
C ARG A 169 35.56 -5.63 -35.70
N ARG A 170 35.16 -5.33 -36.93
CA ARG A 170 34.42 -4.11 -37.26
C ARG A 170 33.00 -4.16 -36.74
N ALA A 171 32.34 -5.31 -36.80
CA ALA A 171 31.02 -5.51 -36.21
C ALA A 171 31.05 -5.28 -34.69
N CYS A 172 32.07 -5.81 -34.00
CA CYS A 172 32.29 -5.56 -32.59
C CYS A 172 32.55 -4.07 -32.29
N ALA A 173 33.36 -3.39 -33.09
CA ALA A 173 33.59 -1.94 -32.92
C ALA A 173 32.29 -1.12 -33.11
N LEU A 174 31.47 -1.48 -34.08
CA LEU A 174 30.16 -0.88 -34.30
C LEU A 174 29.25 -1.00 -33.07
N ILE A 175 29.22 -2.21 -32.46
CA ILE A 175 28.46 -2.47 -31.24
C ILE A 175 29.00 -1.64 -30.08
N THR A 176 30.31 -1.64 -29.83
CA THR A 176 30.89 -0.90 -28.69
C THR A 176 30.63 0.59 -28.79
N ASP A 177 30.75 1.17 -29.98
CA ASP A 177 30.62 2.61 -30.18
C ASP A 177 29.16 3.04 -30.00
N ARG A 178 28.24 2.45 -30.79
CA ARG A 178 26.84 2.86 -30.77
C ARG A 178 26.11 2.47 -29.49
N LEU A 179 26.37 1.27 -28.96
CA LEU A 179 25.72 0.83 -27.72
C LEU A 179 26.28 1.59 -26.51
N GLY A 180 27.57 1.91 -26.51
CA GLY A 180 28.20 2.73 -25.46
C GLY A 180 27.59 4.13 -25.39
N GLU A 181 27.45 4.80 -26.53
CA GLU A 181 26.76 6.11 -26.63
C GLU A 181 25.30 5.99 -26.16
N ALA A 182 24.56 5.01 -26.65
CA ALA A 182 23.15 4.84 -26.29
C ALA A 182 22.94 4.56 -24.79
N ILE A 183 23.80 3.75 -24.16
CA ILE A 183 23.73 3.51 -22.71
C ILE A 183 24.00 4.81 -21.96
N SER A 184 25.04 5.54 -22.33
CA SER A 184 25.41 6.82 -21.70
C SER A 184 24.30 7.86 -21.78
N ASP A 185 23.66 7.98 -22.94
CA ASP A 185 22.71 9.06 -23.21
C ASP A 185 21.29 8.74 -22.72
N PHE A 186 20.89 7.46 -22.76
CA PHE A 186 19.48 7.09 -22.59
C PHE A 186 19.19 6.31 -21.29
N VAL A 187 20.18 5.76 -20.60
CA VAL A 187 19.95 5.16 -19.27
C VAL A 187 19.69 6.20 -18.17
N PRO A 188 20.44 7.31 -18.06
CA PRO A 188 20.24 8.29 -16.99
C PRO A 188 18.82 8.87 -16.91
N PRO A 189 18.17 9.28 -18.02
CA PRO A 189 16.79 9.78 -17.98
C PRO A 189 15.78 8.82 -17.34
N ILE A 190 16.02 7.50 -17.42
CA ILE A 190 15.15 6.47 -16.86
C ILE A 190 15.40 6.30 -15.35
N THR A 191 16.67 6.32 -14.93
CA THR A 191 17.07 6.05 -13.54
C THR A 191 16.95 7.27 -12.64
N GLU A 192 17.23 8.47 -13.14
CA GLU A 192 17.19 9.73 -12.39
C GLU A 192 15.76 10.20 -12.10
N GLN A 193 14.79 9.82 -12.94
CA GLN A 193 13.38 10.19 -12.79
C GLN A 193 12.59 9.25 -11.85
N ARG A 194 13.27 8.54 -10.94
CA ARG A 194 12.68 7.59 -10.00
C ARG A 194 11.47 8.16 -9.26
N GLU A 195 11.60 9.34 -8.65
CA GLU A 195 10.52 9.92 -7.86
C GLU A 195 9.28 10.21 -8.71
N ARG A 196 9.48 10.69 -9.93
CA ARG A 196 8.41 10.96 -10.90
C ARG A 196 7.72 9.67 -11.33
N LEU A 197 8.50 8.64 -11.67
CA LEU A 197 7.95 7.34 -12.07
C LEU A 197 7.18 6.68 -10.91
N VAL A 198 7.75 6.61 -9.70
CA VAL A 198 7.06 6.06 -8.51
C VAL A 198 5.77 6.82 -8.23
N ALA A 199 5.77 8.14 -8.36
CA ALA A 199 4.60 8.96 -8.13
C ALA A 199 3.52 8.74 -9.20
N ARG A 200 3.91 8.49 -10.47
CA ARG A 200 2.99 8.27 -11.60
C ARG A 200 2.35 6.88 -11.60
N MET A 201 3.14 5.80 -11.43
CA MET A 201 2.65 4.41 -11.55
C MET A 201 2.54 3.65 -10.22
N GLY A 202 3.00 4.24 -9.11
CA GLY A 202 3.07 3.60 -7.81
C GLY A 202 4.34 2.75 -7.63
N LEU A 203 4.71 2.51 -6.36
CA LEU A 203 5.96 1.83 -6.01
C LEU A 203 6.03 0.37 -6.53
N GLY A 204 4.91 -0.36 -6.48
CA GLY A 204 4.86 -1.74 -6.97
C GLY A 204 5.08 -1.87 -8.47
N SER A 205 4.37 -1.04 -9.25
CA SER A 205 4.54 -0.98 -10.71
C SER A 205 5.94 -0.52 -11.11
N TYR A 206 6.48 0.48 -10.40
CA TYR A 206 7.85 0.94 -10.60
C TYR A 206 8.89 -0.16 -10.31
N ALA A 207 8.74 -0.92 -9.23
CA ALA A 207 9.63 -2.03 -8.94
C ALA A 207 9.58 -3.10 -10.04
N SER A 208 8.39 -3.42 -10.54
CA SER A 208 8.22 -4.35 -11.66
C SER A 208 8.81 -3.83 -12.98
N LEU A 209 8.73 -2.52 -13.24
CA LEU A 209 9.39 -1.88 -14.39
C LEU A 209 10.92 -2.00 -14.27
N MET A 210 11.47 -1.63 -13.11
CA MET A 210 12.92 -1.61 -12.88
C MET A 210 13.55 -2.99 -12.91
N ASP A 211 12.83 -4.05 -12.51
CA ASP A 211 13.33 -5.42 -12.59
C ASP A 211 13.60 -5.84 -14.05
N VAL A 212 12.63 -5.58 -14.94
CA VAL A 212 12.79 -5.86 -16.38
C VAL A 212 13.83 -4.94 -17.00
N PHE A 213 13.83 -3.65 -16.66
CA PHE A 213 14.82 -2.69 -17.15
C PHE A 213 16.24 -3.07 -16.74
N ALA A 214 16.48 -3.44 -15.48
CA ALA A 214 17.79 -3.90 -15.01
C ALA A 214 18.23 -5.21 -15.67
N SER A 215 17.29 -6.08 -16.09
CA SER A 215 17.62 -7.23 -16.93
C SER A 215 18.08 -6.80 -18.33
N ALA A 216 17.40 -5.83 -18.96
CA ALA A 216 17.78 -5.31 -20.27
C ALA A 216 19.14 -4.59 -20.21
N GLU A 217 19.34 -3.72 -19.22
CA GLU A 217 20.59 -2.99 -18.99
C GLU A 217 21.78 -3.94 -18.81
N ARG A 218 21.62 -5.02 -18.01
CA ARG A 218 22.66 -6.04 -17.86
C ARG A 218 22.98 -6.75 -19.18
N ALA A 219 21.98 -7.04 -19.99
CA ALA A 219 22.18 -7.64 -21.31
C ALA A 219 22.93 -6.70 -22.26
N MET A 220 22.57 -5.40 -22.28
CA MET A 220 23.28 -4.38 -23.07
C MET A 220 24.73 -4.21 -22.60
N ASN A 221 24.97 -4.12 -21.29
CA ASN A 221 26.32 -4.03 -20.75
C ASN A 221 27.15 -5.28 -21.08
N ARG A 222 26.54 -6.47 -21.06
CA ARG A 222 27.22 -7.71 -21.46
C ARG A 222 27.57 -7.69 -22.95
N ALA A 223 26.65 -7.24 -23.80
CA ALA A 223 26.92 -7.11 -25.23
C ALA A 223 28.07 -6.15 -25.51
N TRP A 224 28.07 -4.99 -24.84
CA TRP A 224 29.13 -4.00 -24.97
C TRP A 224 30.50 -4.57 -24.54
N SER A 225 30.57 -5.23 -23.38
CA SER A 225 31.81 -5.85 -22.90
C SER A 225 32.30 -6.98 -23.81
N ALA A 226 31.40 -7.89 -24.24
CA ALA A 226 31.75 -8.98 -25.14
C ALA A 226 32.28 -8.45 -26.49
N ALA A 227 31.68 -7.40 -27.03
CA ALA A 227 32.16 -6.76 -28.25
C ALA A 227 33.54 -6.10 -28.06
N ALA A 228 33.78 -5.43 -26.91
CA ALA A 228 35.09 -4.87 -26.58
C ALA A 228 36.17 -5.96 -26.52
N ASP A 229 35.82 -7.14 -26.00
CA ASP A 229 36.69 -8.32 -25.93
C ASP A 229 36.75 -9.14 -27.25
N GLN A 230 36.10 -8.66 -28.32
CA GLN A 230 36.05 -9.31 -29.64
C GLN A 230 35.31 -10.68 -29.64
N ALA A 231 34.46 -10.94 -28.65
CA ALA A 231 33.59 -12.10 -28.56
C ALA A 231 32.26 -11.84 -29.29
N TYR A 232 32.29 -11.84 -30.63
CA TYR A 232 31.15 -11.46 -31.48
C TYR A 232 29.86 -12.23 -31.19
N ASP A 233 29.91 -13.57 -31.15
CA ASP A 233 28.72 -14.40 -30.97
C ASP A 233 28.01 -14.11 -29.64
N GLU A 234 28.79 -13.89 -28.58
CA GLU A 234 28.28 -13.54 -27.26
C GLU A 234 27.70 -12.12 -27.21
N ALA A 235 28.29 -11.20 -27.97
CA ALA A 235 27.78 -9.84 -28.11
C ALA A 235 26.40 -9.83 -28.78
N ILE A 236 26.23 -10.60 -29.86
CA ILE A 236 24.95 -10.75 -30.55
C ILE A 236 23.90 -11.42 -29.65
N GLU A 237 24.23 -12.54 -29.02
CA GLU A 237 23.29 -13.22 -28.10
C GLU A 237 22.83 -12.29 -26.96
N SER A 238 23.74 -11.44 -26.46
CA SER A 238 23.42 -10.48 -25.41
C SER A 238 22.56 -9.30 -25.92
N LEU A 239 22.78 -8.85 -27.17
CA LEU A 239 21.92 -7.86 -27.83
C LEU A 239 20.50 -8.39 -28.07
N GLU A 240 20.36 -9.65 -28.49
CA GLU A 240 19.05 -10.30 -28.66
C GLU A 240 18.26 -10.32 -27.36
N ARG A 241 18.91 -10.72 -26.24
CA ARG A 241 18.29 -10.65 -24.90
C ARG A 241 17.86 -9.24 -24.52
N ALA A 242 18.63 -8.21 -24.88
CA ALA A 242 18.22 -6.81 -24.64
C ALA A 242 17.00 -6.43 -25.51
N ALA A 243 17.00 -6.82 -26.78
CA ALA A 243 15.92 -6.57 -27.73
C ALA A 243 14.58 -7.21 -27.33
N GLU A 244 14.62 -8.37 -26.66
CA GLU A 244 13.43 -9.01 -26.10
C GLU A 244 12.84 -8.27 -24.88
N ARG A 245 13.70 -7.62 -24.08
CA ARG A 245 13.29 -7.02 -22.80
C ARG A 245 12.85 -5.57 -22.95
N LEU A 246 13.47 -4.80 -23.85
CA LEU A 246 13.14 -3.37 -24.06
C LEU A 246 11.66 -3.10 -24.42
N PRO A 247 10.98 -3.89 -25.28
CA PRO A 247 9.55 -3.72 -25.55
C PRO A 247 8.69 -3.90 -24.29
N VAL A 248 9.05 -4.83 -23.40
CA VAL A 248 8.33 -5.05 -22.14
C VAL A 248 8.50 -3.86 -21.19
N VAL A 249 9.68 -3.22 -21.19
CA VAL A 249 9.91 -1.96 -20.45
C VAL A 249 8.99 -0.86 -20.97
N GLU A 250 8.93 -0.68 -22.29
CA GLU A 250 8.08 0.33 -22.93
C GLU A 250 6.59 0.12 -22.66
N ASP A 251 6.11 -1.12 -22.73
CA ASP A 251 4.71 -1.46 -22.41
C ASP A 251 4.37 -1.10 -20.95
N LYS A 252 5.25 -1.47 -20.01
CA LYS A 252 5.09 -1.14 -18.59
C LYS A 252 5.14 0.37 -18.33
N LEU A 253 6.00 1.08 -19.06
CA LEU A 253 6.18 2.51 -18.91
C LEU A 253 4.98 3.31 -19.45
N SER A 254 4.41 2.87 -20.59
CA SER A 254 3.25 3.48 -21.24
C SER A 254 1.90 3.04 -20.64
N GLY A 255 1.89 2.04 -19.76
CA GLY A 255 0.66 1.50 -19.18
C GLY A 255 -0.16 0.67 -20.17
N ARG A 256 0.43 0.25 -21.29
CA ARG A 256 -0.19 -0.65 -22.27
C ARG A 256 -0.18 -2.07 -21.68
N ALA A 257 -1.24 -2.85 -21.94
CA ALA A 257 -1.26 -4.26 -21.56
C ALA A 257 -0.04 -4.98 -22.16
N PRO A 258 0.61 -5.91 -21.43
CA PRO A 258 1.87 -6.51 -21.88
C PRO A 258 1.70 -7.12 -23.27
N SER A 259 2.55 -6.72 -24.22
CA SER A 259 2.68 -7.48 -25.46
C SER A 259 3.03 -8.92 -25.09
N LEU A 260 2.19 -9.84 -25.56
CA LEU A 260 2.35 -11.27 -25.35
C LEU A 260 3.54 -11.75 -26.19
N LEU A 261 4.76 -11.41 -25.79
CA LEU A 261 5.93 -12.15 -26.23
C LEU A 261 6.10 -13.36 -25.29
N PRO A 262 6.22 -14.57 -25.83
CA PRO A 262 6.48 -15.75 -25.01
C PRO A 262 7.83 -15.55 -24.34
N LEU A 263 7.83 -15.53 -23.00
CA LEU A 263 9.05 -15.66 -22.22
C LEU A 263 9.58 -17.09 -22.47
N GLY A 264 10.51 -17.20 -23.42
CA GLY A 264 11.42 -18.34 -23.55
C GLY A 264 12.57 -18.25 -22.54
#